data_AF-E4MYW0-F1
#
_entry.id   AF-E4MYW0-F1
#
_cell.length_a   1.000
_cell.length_b   1.000
_cell.length_c   1.000
_cell.angle_alpha   90.00
_cell.angle_beta   90.00
_cell.angle_gamma   90.00
#
_symmetry.space_group_name_H-M   'P 1'
#
loop_
_entity.id
_entity.type
_entity.pdbx_description
1 polymer ?
#
loop_
_entity_poly.entity_id
_entity_poly.type
_entity_poly.pdbx_seq_one_letter_code
_entity_poly.pdbx_strand_id
1 'polypeptide(L)'
;MAEPGSTSKGSGLKGSFAEFDKLHELVGEVNANLDVINRGNLHVGGDDEIGKQYHQQVDEGTQILTELVTRIQTSMGRFYEGGATYSDALDRADEDGTKTINSKL
;
A
#
# COMPACT_ATOMS: atom_id res chain seq x y z
N MET A 1 23.79 21.22 -20.33
CA MET A 1 23.40 20.18 -21.30
C MET A 1 22.88 19.01 -20.48
N ALA A 2 21.61 18.63 -20.64
CA ALA A 2 21.00 17.51 -19.91
C ALA A 2 21.14 16.25 -20.77
N GLU A 3 21.51 15.13 -20.15
CA GLU A 3 21.71 13.87 -20.86
C GLU A 3 20.41 13.34 -21.49
N PRO A 4 20.47 12.82 -22.73
CA PRO A 4 19.31 12.26 -23.42
C PRO A 4 19.08 10.81 -22.93
N GLY A 5 18.31 10.66 -21.86
CA GLY A 5 17.89 9.34 -21.36
C GLY A 5 16.86 9.42 -20.25
N SER A 6 17.15 10.19 -19.21
CA SER A 6 16.20 10.38 -18.10
C SER A 6 15.24 11.53 -18.40
N THR A 7 14.13 11.25 -19.10
CA THR A 7 13.02 12.22 -19.15
C THR A 7 12.47 12.41 -17.73
N SER A 8 12.24 13.65 -17.31
CA SER A 8 11.72 14.00 -15.96
C SER A 8 10.46 13.25 -15.54
N LYS A 9 9.75 12.65 -16.51
CA LYS A 9 8.60 11.77 -16.31
C LYS A 9 8.96 10.43 -15.67
N GLY A 10 10.08 9.79 -16.05
CA GLY A 10 10.52 8.52 -15.48
C GLY A 10 10.94 8.65 -14.01
N SER A 11 11.70 9.69 -13.69
CA SER A 11 12.03 10.04 -12.29
C SER A 11 10.80 10.37 -11.45
N GLY A 12 9.80 11.07 -12.01
CA GLY A 12 8.54 11.36 -11.32
C GLY A 12 7.68 10.13 -11.06
N LEU A 13 7.65 9.18 -12.01
CA LEU A 13 6.98 7.89 -11.84
C LEU A 13 7.66 7.05 -10.76
N LYS A 14 9.00 6.95 -10.77
CA LYS A 14 9.77 6.22 -9.76
C LYS A 14 9.57 6.79 -8.36
N GLY A 15 9.56 8.12 -8.21
CA GLY A 15 9.25 8.79 -6.95
C GLY A 15 7.82 8.51 -6.46
N SER A 16 6.85 8.48 -7.37
CA SER A 16 5.46 8.17 -7.03
C SER A 16 5.30 6.72 -6.55
N PHE A 17 6.04 5.76 -7.13
CA PHE A 17 6.07 4.36 -6.68
C PHE A 17 6.69 4.18 -5.29
N ALA A 18 7.72 4.96 -4.94
CA ALA A 18 8.29 4.95 -3.58
C ALA A 18 7.32 5.48 -2.52
N GLU A 19 6.48 6.47 -2.85
CA GLU A 19 5.42 6.93 -1.94
C GLU A 19 4.31 5.87 -1.75
N PHE A 20 4.06 5.03 -2.77
CA PHE A 20 3.12 3.91 -2.65
C PHE A 20 3.62 2.82 -1.68
N ASP A 21 4.93 2.55 -1.63
CA ASP A 21 5.54 1.65 -0.65
C ASP A 21 5.21 2.09 0.78
N LYS A 22 5.49 3.37 1.08
CA LYS A 22 5.25 3.95 2.41
C LYS A 22 3.77 3.98 2.77
N LEU A 23 2.91 4.25 1.79
CA LEU A 23 1.46 4.21 2.00
C LEU A 23 0.99 2.77 2.30
N HIS A 24 1.56 1.76 1.64
CA HIS A 24 1.22 0.37 1.86
C HIS A 24 1.61 -0.11 3.26
N GLU A 25 2.80 0.28 3.73
CA GLU A 25 3.23 0.03 5.12
C GLU A 25 2.27 0.67 6.13
N LEU A 26 1.94 1.96 5.97
CA LEU A 26 1.03 2.67 6.87
C LEU A 26 -0.36 2.03 6.91
N VAL A 27 -0.90 1.61 5.76
CA VAL A 27 -2.19 0.91 5.71
C VAL A 27 -2.10 -0.46 6.37
N GLY A 28 -0.98 -1.17 6.22
CA GLY A 28 -0.72 -2.42 6.93
C GLY A 28 -0.70 -2.24 8.46
N GLU A 29 -0.04 -1.19 8.95
CA GLU A 29 -0.03 -0.85 10.38
C GLU A 29 -1.42 -0.50 10.91
N VAL A 30 -2.21 0.28 10.15
CA VAL A 30 -3.60 0.60 10.52
C VAL A 30 -4.43 -0.69 10.60
N ASN A 31 -4.27 -1.60 9.64
CA ASN A 31 -5.01 -2.85 9.64
C ASN A 31 -4.65 -3.74 10.83
N ALA A 32 -3.35 -3.85 11.16
CA ALA A 32 -2.90 -4.59 12.33
C ALA A 32 -3.46 -4.03 13.64
N ASN A 33 -3.53 -2.70 13.77
CA ASN A 33 -4.13 -2.05 14.94
C ASN A 33 -5.65 -2.26 15.02
N LEU A 34 -6.35 -2.23 13.88
CA LEU A 34 -7.78 -2.53 13.83
C LEU A 34 -8.09 -3.97 14.23
N ASP A 35 -7.28 -4.93 13.80
CA ASP A 35 -7.40 -6.32 14.24
C ASP A 35 -7.21 -6.48 15.75
N VAL A 36 -6.27 -5.74 16.35
CA VAL A 36 -6.08 -5.71 17.81
C VAL A 36 -7.31 -5.12 18.50
N ILE A 37 -7.84 -4.00 18.01
CA ILE A 37 -9.05 -3.37 18.56
C ILE A 37 -10.25 -4.30 18.43
N ASN A 38 -10.47 -4.91 17.27
CA ASN A 38 -11.58 -5.81 17.03
C ASN A 38 -11.52 -7.06 17.93
N ARG A 39 -10.33 -7.67 18.07
CA ARG A 39 -10.13 -8.77 19.02
C ARG A 39 -10.37 -8.35 20.46
N GLY A 40 -9.91 -7.15 20.83
CA GLY A 40 -10.18 -6.56 22.13
C GLY A 40 -11.68 -6.41 22.37
N ASN A 41 -12.39 -5.77 21.45
CA ASN A 41 -13.83 -5.54 21.55
C ASN A 41 -14.60 -6.85 21.70
N LEU A 42 -14.25 -7.90 20.94
CA LEU A 42 -14.87 -9.24 21.05
C LEU A 42 -14.67 -9.90 22.43
N HIS A 43 -13.69 -9.48 23.22
CA HIS A 43 -13.39 -10.04 24.55
C HIS A 43 -13.78 -9.09 25.69
N VAL A 44 -14.12 -7.84 25.39
CA VAL A 44 -14.44 -6.80 26.38
C VAL A 44 -15.95 -6.70 26.49
N GLY A 45 -16.49 -6.92 27.70
CA GLY A 45 -17.91 -6.76 27.98
C GLY A 45 -18.53 -7.95 28.71
N GLY A 46 -18.04 -9.16 28.47
CA GLY A 46 -18.67 -10.37 29.01
C GLY A 46 -20.12 -10.57 28.53
N ASP A 47 -20.78 -11.61 29.03
CA ASP A 47 -22.16 -11.95 28.60
C ASP A 47 -23.25 -11.18 29.37
N ASP A 48 -22.85 -10.24 30.22
CA ASP A 48 -23.77 -9.42 30.98
C ASP A 48 -24.47 -8.37 30.08
N GLU A 49 -25.48 -7.71 30.65
CA GLU A 49 -26.32 -6.79 29.89
C GLU A 49 -25.55 -5.54 29.41
N ILE A 50 -24.49 -5.17 30.12
CA ILE A 50 -23.60 -4.06 29.76
C ILE A 50 -22.69 -4.49 28.59
N GLY A 51 -22.11 -5.68 28.66
CA GLY A 51 -21.34 -6.27 27.57
C GLY A 51 -22.14 -6.40 26.28
N LYS A 52 -23.37 -6.89 26.35
CA LYS A 52 -24.27 -6.97 25.19
C LYS A 52 -24.56 -5.61 24.56
N GLN A 53 -24.78 -4.57 25.37
CA GLN A 53 -24.98 -3.20 24.86
C GLN A 53 -23.71 -2.64 24.23
N TYR A 54 -22.54 -2.94 24.81
CA TYR A 54 -21.25 -2.55 24.25
C TYR A 54 -21.01 -3.17 22.88
N HIS A 55 -21.17 -4.50 22.76
CA HIS A 55 -21.02 -5.23 21.50
C HIS A 55 -21.98 -4.72 20.41
N GLN A 56 -23.24 -4.42 20.75
CA GLN A 56 -24.20 -3.83 19.80
C GLN A 56 -23.77 -2.47 19.24
N GLN A 57 -22.99 -1.68 19.99
CA GLN A 57 -22.56 -0.36 19.55
C GLN A 57 -21.25 -0.40 18.77
N VAL A 58 -20.37 -1.36 19.06
CA VAL A 58 -18.97 -1.31 18.65
C VAL A 58 -18.62 -2.36 17.59
N ASP A 59 -19.20 -3.57 17.67
CA ASP A 59 -18.79 -4.71 16.84
C ASP A 59 -19.02 -4.42 15.34
N GLU A 60 -20.22 -3.96 14.96
CA GLU A 60 -20.53 -3.68 13.54
C GLU A 60 -19.61 -2.59 12.96
N GLY A 61 -19.41 -1.50 13.70
CA GLY A 61 -18.56 -0.40 13.27
C GLY A 61 -17.10 -0.82 13.12
N THR A 62 -16.58 -1.62 14.06
CA THR A 62 -15.18 -2.10 14.00
C THR A 62 -14.98 -3.19 12.96
N GLN A 63 -15.96 -4.05 12.71
CA GLN A 63 -15.93 -4.99 11.59
C GLN A 63 -15.90 -4.26 10.24
N ILE A 64 -16.80 -3.29 10.01
CA ILE A 64 -16.85 -2.51 8.77
C ILE A 64 -15.53 -1.77 8.53
N LEU A 65 -14.96 -1.16 9.58
CA LEU A 65 -13.70 -0.44 9.48
C LEU A 65 -12.53 -1.37 9.09
N THR A 66 -12.49 -2.57 9.69
CA THR A 66 -11.49 -3.60 9.38
C THR A 66 -11.61 -4.08 7.93
N GLU A 67 -12.84 -4.32 7.45
CA GLU A 67 -13.08 -4.70 6.04
C GLU A 67 -12.66 -3.61 5.06
N LEU A 68 -12.96 -2.34 5.35
CA LEU A 68 -12.59 -1.21 4.49
C LEU A 68 -11.08 -1.07 4.39
N VAL A 69 -10.36 -1.12 5.52
CA VAL A 69 -8.89 -1.02 5.52
C VAL A 69 -8.26 -2.21 4.80
N THR A 70 -8.78 -3.42 5.00
CA THR A 70 -8.32 -4.61 4.27
C THR A 70 -8.49 -4.47 2.74
N ARG A 71 -9.61 -3.88 2.29
CA ARG A 71 -9.83 -3.60 0.86
C ARG A 71 -8.88 -2.55 0.31
N ILE A 72 -8.58 -1.50 1.09
CA ILE A 72 -7.58 -0.49 0.73
C ILE A 72 -6.21 -1.15 0.59
N GLN A 73 -5.80 -1.95 1.58
CA GLN A 73 -4.53 -2.67 1.56
C GLN A 73 -4.42 -3.58 0.33
N THR A 74 -5.45 -4.38 0.05
CA THR A 74 -5.48 -5.28 -1.11
C THR A 74 -5.38 -4.52 -2.43
N SER A 75 -6.09 -3.40 -2.54
CA SER A 75 -6.06 -2.56 -3.75
C SER A 75 -4.68 -1.94 -3.96
N MET A 76 -4.04 -1.51 -2.86
CA MET A 76 -2.70 -0.96 -2.89
C MET A 76 -1.63 -1.99 -3.20
N GLY A 77 -1.72 -3.21 -2.64
CA GLY A 77 -0.80 -4.29 -2.97
C GLY A 77 -0.80 -4.61 -4.47
N ARG A 78 -1.97 -4.61 -5.10
CA ARG A 78 -2.10 -4.78 -6.58
C ARG A 78 -1.46 -3.63 -7.36
N PHE A 79 -1.63 -2.39 -6.89
CA PHE A 79 -0.98 -1.23 -7.50
C PHE A 79 0.54 -1.28 -7.34
N TYR A 80 1.02 -1.72 -6.19
CA TYR A 80 2.43 -1.88 -5.89
C TYR A 80 3.09 -2.91 -6.81
N GLU A 81 2.53 -4.12 -6.90
CA GLU A 81 3.06 -5.18 -7.78
C GLU A 81 3.12 -4.73 -9.25
N GLY A 82 2.09 -4.03 -9.73
CA GLY A 82 2.07 -3.44 -11.07
C GLY A 82 3.10 -2.32 -11.25
N GLY A 83 3.26 -1.47 -10.23
CA GLY A 83 4.21 -0.36 -10.21
C GLY A 83 5.67 -0.81 -10.17
N ALA A 84 5.99 -1.79 -9.33
CA ALA A 84 7.31 -2.41 -9.25
C ALA A 84 7.68 -3.06 -10.60
N THR A 85 6.75 -3.82 -11.20
CA THR A 85 6.95 -4.41 -12.53
C THR A 85 7.21 -3.35 -13.60
N TYR A 86 6.49 -2.23 -13.55
CA TYR A 86 6.67 -1.13 -14.50
C TYR A 86 7.96 -0.35 -14.27
N SER A 87 8.34 -0.10 -13.01
CA SER A 87 9.61 0.53 -12.64
C SER A 87 10.80 -0.31 -13.10
N ASP A 88 10.75 -1.62 -12.88
CA ASP A 88 11.75 -2.57 -13.37
C ASP A 88 11.85 -2.55 -14.90
N ALA A 89 10.74 -2.41 -15.61
CA ALA A 89 10.73 -2.31 -17.06
C ALA A 89 11.38 -1.00 -17.55
N LEU A 90 11.16 0.12 -16.84
CA LEU A 90 11.82 1.40 -17.13
C LEU A 90 13.33 1.31 -16.86
N ASP A 91 13.74 0.74 -15.73
CA ASP A 91 15.16 0.60 -15.38
C ASP A 91 15.91 -0.24 -16.44
N ARG A 92 15.30 -1.33 -16.93
CA ARG A 92 15.85 -2.12 -18.06
C ARG A 92 15.92 -1.33 -19.36
N ALA A 93 14.89 -0.54 -19.69
CA ALA A 93 14.85 0.26 -20.90
C ALA A 93 15.94 1.35 -20.89
N ASP A 94 16.18 1.98 -19.74
CA ASP A 94 17.25 2.96 -19.55
C ASP A 94 18.63 2.30 -19.69
N GLU A 95 18.84 1.11 -19.11
CA GLU A 95 20.09 0.34 -19.28
C GLU A 95 20.38 -0.01 -20.75
N ASP A 96 19.37 -0.48 -21.49
CA ASP A 96 19.50 -0.86 -22.89
C ASP A 96 19.69 0.36 -23.81
N GLY A 97 19.02 1.47 -23.51
CA GLY A 97 19.23 2.75 -24.19
C GLY A 97 20.68 3.24 -24.05
N THR A 98 21.22 3.15 -22.83
CA THR A 98 22.60 3.57 -22.53
C THR A 98 23.65 2.66 -23.21
N LYS A 99 23.44 1.34 -23.22
CA LYS A 99 24.30 0.38 -23.94
C LYS A 99 24.29 0.60 -25.45
N THR A 100 23.13 0.89 -26.04
CA THR A 100 23.00 1.10 -27.48
C THR A 100 23.73 2.34 -27.95
N ILE A 101 23.71 3.43 -27.16
CA ILE A 101 24.43 4.67 -27.47
C ILE A 101 25.95 4.45 -27.45
N ASN A 102 26.48 3.75 -26.45
CA ASN A 102 27.91 3.45 -26.36
C ASN A 102 28.41 2.45 -27.42
N SER A 103 27.53 1.67 -28.06
CA SER A 103 27.89 0.77 -29.16
C SER A 103 27.91 1.43 -30.55
N LYS A 104 27.41 2.67 -30.65
CA LYS A 104 27.32 3.44 -31.90
C LYS A 104 28.28 4.64 -31.97
N LEU A 105 29.11 4.82 -30.94
CA LEU A 105 30.26 5.73 -30.91
C LEU A 105 31.55 4.92 -31.08
#